data_AF-A0A924GLQ1-F1
#
_entry.id   AF-A0A924GLQ1-F1
#
_cell.length_a   1.000
_cell.length_b   1.000
_cell.length_c   1.000
_cell.angle_alpha   90.00
_cell.angle_beta   90.00
_cell.angle_gamma   90.00
#
_symmetry.space_group_name_H-M   'P 1'
#
loop_
_entity.id
_entity.type
_entity.pdbx_description
1 polymer ?
#
loop_
_entity_poly.entity_id
_entity_poly.type
_entity_poly.pdbx_seq_one_letter_code
_entity_poly.pdbx_strand_id
1 'polypeptide(L)' 'MPSSLRFLTVAEVATQMRVSKMTVYRLIHSGELEAVRVGRSFRVHEHVVEAYLSKSFFEAG' A
#
# COMPACT_ATOMS: atom_id res chain seq x y z
N MET A 1 10.49 5.15 17.27
CA MET A 1 9.17 5.83 17.31
C MET A 1 8.18 4.89 16.64
N PRO A 2 7.05 4.50 17.27
CA PRO A 2 6.05 3.71 16.55
C PRO A 2 5.58 4.59 15.38
N SER A 3 5.85 4.15 14.16
CA SER A 3 5.41 4.81 12.95
C SER A 3 3.90 4.99 13.04
N SER A 4 3.48 6.25 12.93
CA SER A 4 2.11 6.71 13.12
C SER A 4 1.09 5.75 12.53
N LEU A 5 0.01 5.45 13.28
CA LEU A 5 -1.14 4.62 12.89
C LEU A 5 -1.97 5.28 11.77
N ARG A 6 -1.31 5.74 10.70
CA ARG A 6 -1.92 6.39 9.56
C ARG A 6 -2.33 5.35 8.55
N PHE A 7 -3.62 5.38 8.26
CA PHE A 7 -4.24 4.60 7.21
C PHE A 7 -4.38 5.48 5.97
N LEU A 8 -3.87 4.97 4.87
CA LEU A 8 -3.99 5.58 3.55
C LEU A 8 -5.14 4.92 2.79
N THR A 9 -5.85 5.72 2.01
CA THR A 9 -6.79 5.23 1.01
C THR A 9 -6.05 4.66 -0.18
N VAL A 10 -6.72 3.80 -0.96
CA VAL A 10 -6.20 3.29 -2.22
C VAL A 10 -5.74 4.40 -3.18
N ALA A 11 -6.40 5.56 -3.15
CA ALA A 11 -6.04 6.70 -3.98
C ALA A 11 -4.71 7.34 -3.54
N GLU A 12 -4.51 7.53 -2.23
CA GLU A 12 -3.26 8.09 -1.70
C GLU A 12 -2.08 7.15 -1.94
N VAL A 13 -2.27 5.84 -1.72
CA VAL A 13 -1.26 4.82 -2.03
C VAL A 13 -0.88 4.83 -3.51
N ALA A 14 -1.87 4.92 -4.40
CA ALA A 14 -1.63 5.00 -5.84
C ALA A 14 -0.77 6.21 -6.21
N THR A 15 -1.05 7.38 -5.61
CA THR A 15 -0.26 8.60 -5.80
C THR A 15 1.17 8.43 -5.26
N GLN A 16 1.34 7.85 -4.08
CA GLN A 16 2.64 7.67 -3.44
C GLN A 16 3.53 6.68 -4.22
N MET A 17 2.96 5.56 -4.66
CA MET A 17 3.65 4.54 -5.45
C MET A 17 3.77 4.91 -6.94
N ARG A 18 3.11 5.99 -7.40
CA ARG A 18 3.02 6.41 -8.81
C ARG A 18 2.45 5.31 -9.73
N VAL A 19 1.46 4.59 -9.24
CA VAL A 19 0.76 3.52 -9.99
C VAL A 19 -0.72 3.85 -10.14
N SER A 20 -1.42 3.11 -11.02
CA SER A 20 -2.87 3.22 -11.11
C SER A 20 -3.57 2.62 -9.87
N LYS A 21 -4.77 3.11 -9.54
CA LYS A 21 -5.62 2.50 -8.49
C LYS A 21 -5.87 1.01 -8.76
N MET A 22 -5.96 0.61 -10.03
CA MET A 22 -6.13 -0.80 -10.42
C MET A 22 -4.93 -1.64 -10.02
N THR A 23 -3.72 -1.11 -10.14
CA THR A 23 -2.50 -1.79 -9.65
C THR A 23 -2.56 -1.96 -8.14
N VAL A 24 -2.93 -0.93 -7.38
CA VAL A 24 -3.08 -1.05 -5.92
C VAL A 24 -4.13 -2.11 -5.56
N TYR A 25 -5.28 -2.11 -6.23
CA TYR A 25 -6.28 -3.16 -6.01
C TYR A 25 -5.73 -4.55 -6.33
N ARG A 26 -4.98 -4.72 -7.42
CA ARG A 26 -4.36 -6.00 -7.76
C ARG A 26 -3.41 -6.48 -6.67
N LEU A 27 -2.54 -5.59 -6.17
CA LEU A 27 -1.60 -5.92 -5.09
C LEU A 27 -2.32 -6.32 -3.79
N ILE A 28 -3.44 -5.66 -3.48
CA ILE A 28 -4.26 -6.03 -2.33
C ILE A 28 -4.89 -7.42 -2.52
N HIS A 29 -5.42 -7.70 -3.71
CA HIS A 29 -6.06 -9.00 -3.99
C HIS A 29 -5.05 -10.13 -4.18
N SER A 30 -3.81 -9.85 -4.61
CA SER A 30 -2.72 -10.84 -4.66
C SER A 30 -2.11 -11.11 -3.29
N GLY A 31 -2.39 -10.27 -2.29
CA GLY A 31 -1.83 -10.37 -0.95
C GLY A 31 -0.42 -9.77 -0.81
N GLU A 32 0.09 -9.15 -1.87
CA GLU A 32 1.39 -8.46 -1.85
C GLU A 32 1.35 -7.15 -1.05
N LEU A 33 0.18 -6.52 -0.96
CA LEU A 33 -0.03 -5.31 -0.17
C LEU A 33 -1.10 -5.54 0.90
N GLU A 34 -0.66 -5.64 2.15
CA GLU A 34 -1.56 -5.83 3.29
C GLU A 34 -2.49 -4.63 3.48
N ALA A 35 -3.80 -4.88 3.43
CA ALA A 35 -4.82 -3.85 3.55
C ALA A 35 -5.97 -4.30 4.45
N VAL A 36 -6.52 -3.36 5.21
CA VAL A 36 -7.68 -3.55 6.07
C VAL A 36 -8.93 -3.06 5.34
N ARG A 37 -9.97 -3.87 5.32
CA ARG A 37 -11.28 -3.47 4.79
C ARG A 37 -12.08 -2.74 5.87
N VAL A 38 -12.41 -1.49 5.60
CA VAL A 38 -13.24 -0.64 6.46
C VAL A 38 -14.53 -0.33 5.71
N GLY A 39 -15.59 -1.05 6.05
CA GLY A 39 -16.88 -0.99 5.34
C GLY A 39 -16.75 -1.40 3.86
N ARG A 40 -17.00 -0.45 2.96
CA ARG A 40 -16.94 -0.63 1.50
C ARG A 40 -15.60 -0.22 0.87
N SER A 41 -14.63 0.21 1.68
CA SER A 41 -13.35 0.72 1.20
C SER A 41 -12.18 -0.01 1.83
N PHE A 42 -11.05 -0.01 1.12
CA PHE A 42 -9.79 -0.51 1.65
C PHE A 42 -8.98 0.64 2.25
N ARG A 43 -8.19 0.29 3.27
CA ARG A 43 -7.23 1.15 3.96
C ARG A 43 -5.92 0.39 4.07
N VAL A 44 -4.83 1.05 3.75
CA VAL A 44 -3.48 0.46 3.80
C VAL A 44 -2.69 1.22 4.86
N HIS A 45 -1.94 0.50 5.69
CA HIS A 45 -1.06 1.17 6.62
C HIS A 45 0.11 1.83 5.89
N GLU A 46 0.46 3.06 6.28
CA GLU A 46 1.59 3.81 5.70
C GLU A 46 2.89 2.98 5.70
N HIS A 47 3.20 2.30 6.81
CA HIS A 47 4.40 1.48 6.94
C HIS A 47 4.45 0.29 5.97
N VAL A 48 3.30 -0.26 5.58
CA VAL A 48 3.23 -1.38 4.61
C VAL A 48 3.62 -0.88 3.22
N VAL A 49 3.17 0.32 2.84
CA VAL A 49 3.52 0.95 1.57
C VAL A 49 5.01 1.26 1.52
N GLU A 50 5.56 1.83 2.61
CA GLU A 50 7.00 2.11 2.72
C GLU A 50 7.84 0.82 2.65
N ALA A 51 7.41 -0.22 3.37
CA ALA A 51 8.09 -1.53 3.35
C ALA A 51 8.03 -2.17 1.96
N TYR A 52 6.90 -2.07 1.26
CA TYR A 52 6.75 -2.57 -0.10
C TYR A 52 7.68 -1.83 -1.07
N LEU A 53 7.68 -0.49 -1.04
CA LEU A 53 8.60 0.31 -1.86
C LEU A 53 10.05 -0.05 -1.57
N SER A 54 10.43 -0.17 -0.30
CA SER A 54 11.78 -0.57 0.09
C SER A 54 12.14 -1.94 -0.46
N LYS A 55 11.27 -2.95 -0.38
CA LYS A 55 11.50 -4.29 -0.96
C LYS A 55 11.65 -4.24 -2.49
N SER A 56 10.77 -3.53 -3.19
CA SER A 56 10.84 -3.41 -4.65
C SER A 56 12.12 -2.73 -5.14
N PHE A 57 12.74 -1.85 -4.34
CA PHE A 57 14.06 -1.30 -4.65
C PHE A 57 15.19 -2.35 -4.57
N PHE A 58 15.06 -3.38 -3.74
CA PHE A 58 16.09 -4.42 -3.59
C PHE A 58 15.99 -5.55 -4.63
N GLU A 59 14.80 -5.83 -5.17
CA GLU A 59 14.62 -6.88 -6.19
C GLU A 59 15.02 -6.43 -7.61
N ALA A 60 15.26 -5.14 -7.82
CA ALA A 60 15.63 -4.57 -9.13
C ALA A 60 17.15 -4.32 -9.32
N GLY A 61 18.01 -4.89 -8.47
CA GLY A 61 19.47 -4.84 -8.56
C GLY A 61 20.07 -6.23 -8.75
#